data_AF-A0A9E3KJI6-F1
#
_entry.id   AF-A0A9E3KJI6-F1
#
_cell.length_a   1.000
_cell.length_b   1.000
_cell.length_c   1.000
_cell.angle_alpha   90.00
_cell.angle_beta   90.00
_cell.angle_gamma   90.00
#
_symmetry.space_group_name_H-M   'P 1'
#
loop_
_entity.id
_entity.type
_entity.pdbx_description
1 polymer ?
#
loop_
_entity_poly.entity_id
_entity_poly.type
_entity_poly.pdbx_seq_one_letter_code
_entity_poly.pdbx_strand_id
1 'polypeptide(L)'
;MTDISKLNITAYKTSEHWDFGNQILYKLCKDNFQHERDDIILTKVLFIGRIYAAAIERRKNKKQTDINNDNFYIDKVAPTFRKSKLDRQLSELKSMRLTTDNIPQILRVHNDLMTTLSKITDLDKRSFCSKYLHFHLPDLFFIYDSRALTALRDFTSRVPKELRHIPQLTFVDKEYATFYCKCFDIKNKIEIEHKTKLTTRQLDNLLIETANRKK
;
A
#
# COMPACT_ATOMS: atom_id res chain seq x y z
N MET A 1 -18.33 0.39 17.74
CA MET A 1 -17.52 1.11 16.74
C MET A 1 -16.84 2.27 17.43
N THR A 2 -15.59 2.57 17.08
CA THR A 2 -14.84 3.72 17.61
C THR A 2 -15.57 5.01 17.27
N ASP A 3 -15.71 5.89 18.26
CA ASP A 3 -16.28 7.22 18.10
C ASP A 3 -15.25 8.16 17.47
N ILE A 4 -15.49 8.56 16.22
CA ILE A 4 -14.57 9.39 15.43
C ILE A 4 -14.43 10.79 16.05
N SER A 5 -15.48 11.33 16.69
CA SER A 5 -15.46 12.67 17.28
C SER A 5 -14.43 12.83 18.41
N LYS A 6 -14.08 11.72 19.07
CA LYS A 6 -13.14 11.68 20.20
C LYS A 6 -11.68 11.44 19.79
N LEU A 7 -11.40 11.31 18.49
CA LEU A 7 -10.03 11.08 18.02
C LEU A 7 -9.19 12.35 18.15
N ASN A 8 -8.02 12.24 18.81
CA ASN A 8 -7.02 13.31 18.75
C ASN A 8 -6.21 13.19 17.46
N ILE A 9 -6.68 13.80 16.37
CA ILE A 9 -6.04 13.69 15.05
C ILE A 9 -4.59 14.23 15.04
N THR A 10 -4.25 15.17 15.93
CA THR A 10 -2.90 15.72 16.00
C THR A 10 -1.86 14.71 16.49
N ALA A 11 -2.28 13.71 17.29
CA ALA A 11 -1.42 12.66 17.81
C ALA A 11 -0.92 11.69 16.70
N TYR A 12 -1.53 11.71 15.52
CA TYR A 12 -1.20 10.80 14.42
C TYR A 12 -0.44 11.49 13.28
N LYS A 13 -0.05 12.76 13.46
CA LYS A 13 0.67 13.56 12.45
C LYS A 13 2.07 13.03 12.17
N THR A 14 2.75 12.51 13.19
CA THR A 14 4.16 12.11 13.15
C THR A 14 4.36 10.88 14.02
N SER A 15 5.25 9.98 13.59
CA SER A 15 5.81 8.94 14.44
C SER A 15 7.30 9.22 14.62
N GLU A 16 7.66 9.79 15.78
CA GLU A 16 9.02 10.25 16.07
C GLU A 16 10.09 9.18 15.77
N HIS A 17 9.77 7.90 16.01
CA HIS A 17 10.71 6.79 15.82
C HIS A 17 10.84 6.30 14.36
N TRP A 18 9.82 6.49 13.51
CA TRP A 18 9.79 5.89 12.17
C TRP A 18 9.84 6.92 11.04
N ASP A 19 9.59 8.20 11.33
CA ASP A 19 9.43 9.24 10.31
C ASP A 19 10.68 9.46 9.46
N PHE A 20 11.89 9.46 10.06
CA PHE A 20 13.12 9.63 9.29
C PHE A 20 13.34 8.49 8.27
N GLY A 21 13.14 7.24 8.70
CA GLY A 21 13.22 6.08 7.80
C GLY A 21 12.19 6.16 6.68
N ASN A 22 10.97 6.58 7.00
CA ASN A 22 9.91 6.77 6.00
C ASN A 22 10.27 7.88 5.00
N GLN A 23 10.84 8.99 5.46
CA GLN A 23 11.30 10.08 4.60
C GLN A 23 12.39 9.62 3.62
N ILE A 24 13.33 8.79 4.07
CA ILE A 24 14.34 8.19 3.17
C ILE A 24 13.66 7.36 2.08
N LEU A 25 12.67 6.53 2.42
CA LEU A 25 11.95 5.72 1.44
C LEU A 25 11.11 6.55 0.47
N TYR A 26 10.42 7.59 0.96
CA TYR A 26 9.72 8.53 0.09
C TYR A 26 10.68 9.26 -0.84
N LYS A 27 11.83 9.71 -0.33
CA LYS A 27 12.87 10.35 -1.15
C LYS A 27 13.42 9.40 -2.21
N LEU A 28 13.73 8.15 -1.83
CA LEU A 28 14.20 7.12 -2.75
C LEU A 28 13.21 6.91 -3.92
N CYS A 29 11.93 6.73 -3.61
CA CYS A 29 10.89 6.53 -4.62
C CYS A 29 10.57 7.79 -5.43
N LYS A 30 10.64 8.98 -4.82
CA LYS A 30 10.40 10.25 -5.51
C LYS A 30 11.53 10.60 -6.48
N ASP A 31 12.77 10.53 -6.01
CA ASP A 31 13.95 10.95 -6.78
C ASP A 31 14.28 9.93 -7.87
N ASN A 32 13.87 8.66 -7.69
CA ASN A 32 14.07 7.59 -8.66
C ASN A 32 12.72 7.01 -9.09
N PHE A 33 11.77 7.82 -9.52
CA PHE A 33 10.38 7.38 -9.76
C PHE A 33 10.24 6.17 -10.70
N GLN A 34 11.02 6.14 -11.78
CA GLN A 34 10.96 5.10 -12.81
C GLN A 34 11.73 3.82 -12.41
N HIS A 35 11.53 2.75 -13.17
CA HIS A 35 12.16 1.44 -12.97
C HIS A 35 13.15 1.17 -14.11
N GLU A 36 14.12 2.07 -14.30
CA GLU A 36 15.07 2.01 -15.43
C GLU A 36 16.41 1.32 -15.10
N ARG A 37 16.77 1.26 -13.83
CA ARG A 37 18.04 0.68 -13.38
C ARG A 37 17.82 -0.39 -12.33
N ASP A 38 18.47 -1.53 -12.52
CA ASP A 38 18.26 -2.72 -11.69
C ASP A 38 18.68 -2.47 -10.24
N ASP A 39 19.81 -1.79 -10.01
CA ASP A 39 20.29 -1.41 -8.68
C ASP A 39 19.25 -0.61 -7.88
N ILE A 40 18.61 0.37 -8.53
CA ILE A 40 17.55 1.20 -7.94
C ILE A 40 16.30 0.37 -7.65
N ILE A 41 15.87 -0.46 -8.60
CA ILE A 41 14.69 -1.33 -8.44
C ILE A 41 14.89 -2.25 -7.23
N LEU A 42 16.02 -2.95 -7.18
CA LEU A 42 16.34 -3.87 -6.10
C LEU A 42 16.41 -3.14 -4.77
N THR A 43 17.01 -1.95 -4.73
CA THR A 43 17.06 -1.12 -3.52
C THR A 43 15.66 -0.80 -3.01
N LYS A 44 14.76 -0.28 -3.87
CA LYS A 44 13.37 0.02 -3.48
C LYS A 44 12.66 -1.22 -2.94
N VAL A 45 12.75 -2.34 -3.66
CA VAL A 45 12.07 -3.58 -3.31
C VAL A 45 12.59 -4.13 -1.97
N LEU A 46 13.91 -4.23 -1.82
CA LEU A 46 14.54 -4.77 -0.61
C LEU A 46 14.28 -3.88 0.59
N PHE A 47 14.43 -2.57 0.45
CA PHE A 47 14.28 -1.65 1.57
C PHE A 47 12.84 -1.63 2.06
N ILE A 48 11.87 -1.42 1.16
CA ILE A 48 10.45 -1.45 1.51
C ILE A 48 10.06 -2.82 2.08
N GLY A 49 10.50 -3.91 1.42
CA GLY A 49 10.20 -5.27 1.86
C GLY A 49 10.75 -5.62 3.24
N ARG A 50 11.98 -5.20 3.55
CA ARG A 50 12.64 -5.52 4.84
C ARG A 50 12.13 -4.63 5.97
N ILE A 51 12.10 -3.31 5.76
CA ILE A 51 11.68 -2.33 6.78
C ILE A 51 10.23 -2.58 7.20
N TYR A 52 9.36 -2.92 6.27
CA TYR A 52 7.94 -3.11 6.54
C TYR A 52 7.49 -4.57 6.67
N ALA A 53 8.44 -5.47 6.92
CA ALA A 53 8.14 -6.89 7.11
C ALA A 53 7.32 -7.54 5.97
N ALA A 54 7.48 -7.06 4.74
CA ALA A 54 6.68 -7.42 3.57
C ALA A 54 7.53 -7.95 2.39
N ALA A 55 8.71 -8.52 2.67
CA ALA A 55 9.66 -8.87 1.63
C ALA A 55 9.13 -9.94 0.65
N ILE A 56 9.40 -9.76 -0.65
CA ILE A 56 8.77 -10.50 -1.76
C ILE A 56 9.17 -11.99 -1.75
N GLU A 57 10.40 -12.31 -1.35
CA GLU A 57 10.93 -13.67 -1.23
C GLU A 57 10.34 -14.48 -0.06
N ARG A 58 9.69 -13.83 0.91
CA ARG A 58 9.13 -14.56 2.07
C ARG A 58 8.03 -15.54 1.63
N ARG A 59 8.03 -16.73 2.23
CA ARG A 59 7.05 -17.81 2.01
C ARG A 59 7.03 -18.42 0.60
N LYS A 60 8.13 -18.35 -0.18
CA LYS A 60 8.27 -19.08 -1.45
C LYS A 60 7.79 -20.54 -1.32
N ASN A 61 7.10 -21.04 -2.33
CA ASN A 61 6.70 -22.45 -2.37
C ASN A 61 7.94 -23.36 -2.36
N LYS A 62 7.85 -24.51 -1.66
CA LYS A 62 8.94 -25.49 -1.48
C LYS A 62 9.62 -25.96 -2.78
N LYS A 63 9.00 -25.79 -3.95
CA LYS A 63 9.58 -26.14 -5.27
C LYS A 63 10.62 -25.14 -5.79
N GLN A 64 10.83 -24.02 -5.09
CA GLN A 64 11.70 -22.91 -5.52
C GLN A 64 12.87 -22.68 -4.55
N THR A 65 13.15 -23.64 -3.66
CA THR A 65 14.20 -23.59 -2.62
C THR A 65 15.62 -23.58 -3.18
N ASP A 66 15.80 -23.91 -4.46
CA ASP A 66 17.11 -24.08 -5.07
C ASP A 66 17.67 -22.79 -5.71
N ILE A 67 16.88 -21.70 -5.70
CA ILE A 67 17.34 -20.39 -6.17
C ILE A 67 17.87 -19.60 -4.97
N ASN A 68 19.18 -19.34 -4.94
CA ASN A 68 19.78 -18.37 -4.02
C ASN A 68 18.95 -17.07 -4.02
N ASN A 69 18.66 -16.51 -2.84
CA ASN A 69 17.82 -15.31 -2.74
C ASN A 69 18.37 -14.14 -3.56
N ASP A 70 19.69 -14.00 -3.67
CA ASP A 70 20.31 -12.95 -4.49
C ASP A 70 20.01 -13.14 -5.97
N ASN A 71 20.14 -14.38 -6.48
CA ASN A 71 19.78 -14.74 -7.85
C ASN A 71 18.28 -14.50 -8.11
N PHE A 72 17.41 -14.74 -7.13
CA PHE A 72 15.98 -14.41 -7.29
C PHE A 72 15.76 -12.90 -7.53
N TYR A 73 16.46 -12.05 -6.79
CA TYR A 73 16.33 -10.62 -6.96
C TYR A 73 16.89 -10.16 -8.32
N ILE A 74 18.11 -10.57 -8.64
CA ILE A 74 18.81 -10.18 -9.86
C ILE A 74 18.11 -10.75 -11.11
N ASP A 75 17.80 -12.05 -11.12
CA ASP A 75 17.33 -12.74 -12.34
C ASP A 75 15.82 -12.68 -12.54
N LYS A 76 15.04 -12.43 -11.47
CA LYS A 76 13.57 -12.40 -11.54
C LYS A 76 13.01 -11.02 -11.23
N VAL A 77 13.31 -10.47 -10.05
CA VAL A 77 12.65 -9.23 -9.58
C VAL A 77 13.00 -8.05 -10.47
N ALA A 78 14.28 -7.71 -10.64
CA ALA A 78 14.67 -6.55 -11.45
C ALA A 78 14.12 -6.61 -12.89
N PRO A 79 14.30 -7.72 -13.64
CA PRO A 79 13.72 -7.87 -14.99
C PRO A 79 12.20 -7.76 -15.02
N THR A 80 11.51 -8.25 -13.98
CA THR A 80 10.04 -8.19 -13.91
C THR A 80 9.55 -6.76 -13.79
N PHE A 81 10.18 -5.94 -12.94
CA PHE A 81 9.84 -4.52 -12.84
C PHE A 81 10.22 -3.76 -14.12
N ARG A 82 11.41 -4.00 -14.68
CA ARG A 82 11.89 -3.38 -15.94
C ARG A 82 10.93 -3.58 -17.11
N LYS A 83 10.37 -4.78 -17.24
CA LYS A 83 9.47 -5.17 -18.33
C LYS A 83 7.99 -4.88 -18.03
N SER A 84 7.67 -4.45 -16.81
CA SER A 84 6.30 -4.15 -16.40
C SER A 84 5.78 -2.86 -17.02
N LYS A 85 4.46 -2.65 -16.96
CA LYS A 85 3.82 -1.40 -17.36
C LYS A 85 3.76 -0.38 -16.21
N LEU A 86 4.44 -0.66 -15.09
CA LEU A 86 4.27 0.07 -13.84
C LEU A 86 4.64 1.56 -13.97
N ASP A 87 5.71 1.90 -14.71
CA ASP A 87 6.10 3.31 -14.90
C ASP A 87 5.04 4.12 -15.61
N ARG A 88 4.43 3.56 -16.66
CA ARG A 88 3.33 4.19 -17.37
C ARG A 88 2.13 4.38 -16.45
N GLN A 89 1.76 3.34 -15.72
CA GLN A 89 0.63 3.36 -14.78
C GLN A 89 0.82 4.37 -13.64
N LEU A 90 2.02 4.42 -13.05
CA LEU A 90 2.35 5.39 -12.01
C LEU A 90 2.37 6.81 -12.56
N SER A 91 2.86 7.01 -13.79
CA SER A 91 2.88 8.32 -14.44
C SER A 91 1.47 8.86 -14.71
N GLU A 92 0.55 7.99 -15.15
CA GLU A 92 -0.88 8.33 -15.32
C GLU A 92 -1.50 8.80 -13.99
N LEU A 93 -1.14 8.15 -12.87
CA LEU A 93 -1.67 8.48 -11.55
C LEU A 93 -0.99 9.70 -10.89
N LYS A 94 0.22 10.09 -11.31
CA LYS A 94 1.11 11.01 -10.56
C LYS A 94 0.49 12.37 -10.23
N SER A 95 -0.36 12.90 -11.11
CA SER A 95 -1.02 14.20 -10.93
C SER A 95 -2.47 14.10 -10.42
N MET A 96 -2.97 12.89 -10.16
CA MET A 96 -4.34 12.69 -9.71
C MET A 96 -4.49 13.06 -8.24
N ARG A 97 -5.67 13.59 -7.89
CA ARG A 97 -6.12 13.68 -6.51
C ARG A 97 -7.10 12.55 -6.25
N LEU A 98 -7.01 11.91 -5.08
CA LEU A 98 -7.91 10.82 -4.72
C LEU A 98 -9.38 11.28 -4.69
N THR A 99 -10.22 10.68 -5.53
CA THR A 99 -11.66 10.92 -5.61
C THR A 99 -12.38 9.58 -5.79
N THR A 100 -13.69 9.53 -5.54
CA THR A 100 -14.47 8.30 -5.75
C THR A 100 -14.34 7.74 -7.17
N ASP A 101 -14.29 8.61 -8.17
CA ASP A 101 -14.28 8.22 -9.59
C ASP A 101 -12.98 7.53 -10.02
N ASN A 102 -11.84 7.86 -9.40
CA ASN A 102 -10.55 7.29 -9.78
C ASN A 102 -10.11 6.09 -8.92
N ILE A 103 -10.87 5.73 -7.86
CA ILE A 103 -10.59 4.55 -7.04
C ILE A 103 -10.42 3.28 -7.91
N PRO A 104 -11.28 2.98 -8.90
CA PRO A 104 -11.11 1.79 -9.74
C PRO A 104 -9.78 1.76 -10.50
N GLN A 105 -9.30 2.91 -10.97
CA GLN A 105 -8.01 3.00 -11.68
C GLN A 105 -6.84 2.78 -10.73
N ILE A 106 -6.88 3.37 -9.53
CA ILE A 106 -5.85 3.17 -8.50
C ILE A 106 -5.77 1.70 -8.10
N LEU A 107 -6.91 1.06 -7.85
CA LEU A 107 -6.98 -0.36 -7.49
C LEU A 107 -6.54 -1.29 -8.61
N ARG A 108 -6.77 -0.91 -9.88
CA ARG A 108 -6.24 -1.65 -11.04
C ARG A 108 -4.72 -1.69 -11.02
N VAL A 109 -4.05 -0.55 -10.78
CA VAL A 109 -2.58 -0.50 -10.71
C VAL A 109 -2.04 -1.39 -9.58
N HIS A 110 -2.72 -1.41 -8.44
CA HIS A 110 -2.38 -2.36 -7.36
C HIS A 110 -2.52 -3.81 -7.79
N ASN A 111 -3.64 -4.19 -8.39
CA ASN A 111 -3.89 -5.55 -8.85
C ASN A 111 -2.93 -5.98 -9.97
N ASP A 112 -2.58 -5.08 -10.88
CA ASP A 112 -1.63 -5.33 -11.97
C ASP A 112 -0.21 -5.58 -11.44
N LEU A 113 0.23 -4.80 -10.44
CA LEU A 113 1.51 -5.06 -9.76
C LEU A 113 1.47 -6.39 -9.02
N MET A 114 0.39 -6.68 -8.29
CA MET A 114 0.22 -7.94 -7.57
C MET A 114 0.27 -9.14 -8.52
N THR A 115 -0.46 -9.08 -9.64
CA THR A 115 -0.48 -10.10 -10.69
C THR A 115 0.89 -10.23 -11.38
N THR A 116 1.62 -9.13 -11.52
CA THR A 116 2.98 -9.16 -12.07
C THR A 116 3.95 -9.90 -11.13
N LEU A 117 3.85 -9.66 -9.83
CA LEU A 117 4.69 -10.33 -8.83
C LEU A 117 4.28 -11.78 -8.54
N SER A 118 3.00 -12.12 -8.66
CA SER A 118 2.54 -13.49 -8.46
C SER A 118 3.15 -14.44 -9.49
N LYS A 119 3.39 -13.99 -10.73
CA LYS A 119 4.08 -14.77 -11.77
C LYS A 119 5.50 -15.23 -11.40
N ILE A 120 6.17 -14.52 -10.49
CA ILE A 120 7.53 -14.86 -10.06
C ILE A 120 7.59 -15.36 -8.61
N THR A 121 6.50 -15.30 -7.85
CA THR A 121 6.47 -15.71 -6.44
C THR A 121 5.45 -16.78 -6.11
N ASP A 122 4.54 -17.08 -7.03
CA ASP A 122 3.36 -17.93 -6.86
C ASP A 122 2.46 -17.51 -5.67
N LEU A 123 2.51 -16.22 -5.30
CA LEU A 123 1.82 -15.67 -4.14
C LEU A 123 1.24 -14.29 -4.41
N ASP A 124 0.13 -14.00 -3.75
CA ASP A 124 -0.48 -12.67 -3.73
C ASP A 124 0.27 -11.76 -2.76
N LYS A 125 1.25 -11.00 -3.27
CA LYS A 125 2.06 -10.05 -2.50
C LYS A 125 1.33 -8.74 -2.17
N ARG A 126 0.05 -8.85 -1.75
CA ARG A 126 -0.89 -7.75 -1.52
C ARG A 126 -0.34 -6.66 -0.59
N SER A 127 0.21 -7.06 0.55
CA SER A 127 0.80 -6.13 1.53
C SER A 127 2.02 -5.40 0.96
N PHE A 128 2.92 -6.12 0.29
CA PHE A 128 4.06 -5.49 -0.38
C PHE A 128 3.61 -4.49 -1.44
N CYS A 129 2.69 -4.87 -2.33
CA CYS A 129 2.21 -4.00 -3.41
C CYS A 129 1.60 -2.70 -2.86
N SER A 130 0.78 -2.79 -1.81
CA SER A 130 0.19 -1.60 -1.18
C SER A 130 1.25 -0.63 -0.64
N LYS A 131 2.30 -1.16 0.00
CA LYS A 131 3.39 -0.36 0.57
C LYS A 131 4.29 0.22 -0.50
N TYR A 132 4.66 -0.60 -1.49
CA TYR A 132 5.46 -0.18 -2.63
C TYR A 132 4.83 1.00 -3.36
N LEU A 133 3.53 0.89 -3.65
CA LEU A 133 2.77 1.93 -4.34
C LEU A 133 2.55 3.15 -3.45
N HIS A 134 2.33 2.98 -2.14
CA HIS A 134 2.27 4.08 -1.18
C HIS A 134 3.57 4.89 -1.14
N PHE A 135 4.74 4.26 -1.23
CA PHE A 135 6.00 5.01 -1.27
C PHE A 135 6.22 5.78 -2.58
N HIS A 136 5.63 5.33 -3.70
CA HIS A 136 5.68 6.06 -4.96
C HIS A 136 4.64 7.20 -5.03
N LEU A 137 3.40 6.94 -4.58
CA LEU A 137 2.27 7.86 -4.65
C LEU A 137 1.50 7.84 -3.32
N PRO A 138 2.03 8.48 -2.27
CA PRO A 138 1.49 8.37 -0.90
C PRO A 138 0.04 8.79 -0.82
N ASP A 139 -0.37 9.84 -1.50
CA ASP A 139 -1.73 10.38 -1.41
C ASP A 139 -2.80 9.48 -2.06
N LEU A 140 -2.41 8.45 -2.80
CA LEU A 140 -3.33 7.57 -3.53
C LEU A 140 -3.44 6.17 -2.96
N PHE A 141 -2.41 5.64 -2.30
CA PHE A 141 -2.43 4.24 -1.85
C PHE A 141 -2.48 4.15 -0.33
N PHE A 142 -3.44 3.41 0.20
CA PHE A 142 -3.46 3.04 1.62
C PHE A 142 -2.56 1.83 1.86
N ILE A 143 -1.81 1.86 2.96
CA ILE A 143 -0.97 0.72 3.36
C ILE A 143 -1.86 -0.39 3.90
N TYR A 144 -1.66 -1.60 3.38
CA TYR A 144 -2.36 -2.79 3.81
C TYR A 144 -1.41 -3.71 4.58
N ASP A 145 -1.81 -4.05 5.80
CA ASP A 145 -1.33 -5.20 6.58
C ASP A 145 -2.39 -5.68 7.56
N SER A 146 -2.10 -6.80 8.23
CA SER A 146 -3.03 -7.46 9.14
C SER A 146 -3.38 -6.60 10.36
N ARG A 147 -2.48 -5.73 10.82
CA ARG A 147 -2.72 -4.86 11.99
C ARG A 147 -3.66 -3.74 11.59
N ALA A 148 -3.38 -3.05 10.49
CA ALA A 148 -4.25 -2.01 9.93
C ALA A 148 -5.64 -2.57 9.60
N LEU A 149 -5.72 -3.76 8.98
CA LEU A 149 -6.98 -4.44 8.68
C LEU A 149 -7.79 -4.76 9.93
N THR A 150 -7.12 -5.21 11.00
CA THR A 150 -7.76 -5.54 12.28
C THR A 150 -8.30 -4.29 12.96
N ALA A 151 -7.52 -3.22 13.02
CA ALA A 151 -7.94 -1.95 13.62
C ALA A 151 -9.10 -1.30 12.84
N LEU A 152 -9.08 -1.38 11.50
CA LEU A 152 -10.12 -0.78 10.67
C LEU A 152 -11.54 -1.30 10.99
N ARG A 153 -11.65 -2.54 11.48
CA ARG A 153 -12.93 -3.15 11.88
C ARG A 153 -13.61 -2.42 13.04
N ASP A 154 -12.85 -1.69 13.86
CA ASP A 154 -13.43 -0.90 14.96
C ASP A 154 -14.13 0.35 14.43
N PHE A 155 -13.66 0.90 13.32
CA PHE A 155 -14.22 2.10 12.70
C PHE A 155 -15.36 1.75 11.74
N THR A 156 -15.21 0.69 10.94
CA THR A 156 -16.25 0.25 10.01
C THR A 156 -16.19 -1.25 9.72
N SER A 157 -17.35 -1.89 9.78
CA SER A 157 -17.51 -3.30 9.42
C SER A 157 -17.84 -3.51 7.95
N ARG A 158 -18.42 -2.52 7.27
CA ARG A 158 -19.00 -2.67 5.91
C ARG A 158 -18.44 -1.65 4.93
N VAL A 159 -18.40 -2.04 3.66
CA VAL A 159 -18.12 -1.10 2.56
C VAL A 159 -19.35 -0.16 2.41
N PRO A 160 -19.14 1.16 2.31
CA PRO A 160 -20.21 2.13 2.09
C PRO A 160 -21.02 1.83 0.83
N LYS A 161 -22.32 2.16 0.82
CA LYS A 161 -23.27 1.74 -0.23
C LYS A 161 -22.79 2.14 -1.62
N GLU A 162 -22.35 3.39 -1.75
CA GLU A 162 -21.85 4.04 -2.94
C GLU A 162 -20.57 3.38 -3.50
N LEU A 163 -19.76 2.72 -2.65
CA LEU A 163 -18.53 2.04 -3.07
C LEU A 163 -18.67 0.52 -3.22
N ARG A 164 -19.84 -0.08 -2.94
CA ARG A 164 -20.01 -1.56 -2.93
C ARG A 164 -19.74 -2.24 -4.26
N HIS A 165 -19.89 -1.51 -5.36
CA HIS A 165 -19.65 -2.03 -6.70
C HIS A 165 -18.15 -2.21 -6.98
N ILE A 166 -17.28 -1.43 -6.32
CA ILE A 166 -15.84 -1.39 -6.60
C ILE A 166 -15.15 -2.74 -6.30
N PRO A 167 -15.33 -3.37 -5.12
CA PRO A 167 -14.69 -4.67 -4.85
C PRO A 167 -15.20 -5.83 -5.71
N GLN A 168 -16.25 -5.63 -6.51
CA GLN A 168 -16.81 -6.64 -7.41
C GLN A 168 -16.27 -6.53 -8.84
N LEU A 169 -15.45 -5.51 -9.13
CA LEU A 169 -14.81 -5.34 -10.42
C LEU A 169 -13.81 -6.48 -10.66
N THR A 170 -13.79 -7.04 -11.87
CA THR A 170 -12.95 -8.20 -12.21
C THR A 170 -11.46 -7.87 -12.31
N PHE A 171 -11.12 -6.59 -12.51
CA PHE A 171 -9.75 -6.11 -12.66
C PHE A 171 -9.15 -5.55 -11.36
N VAL A 172 -9.85 -5.69 -10.23
CA VAL A 172 -9.34 -5.28 -8.93
C VAL A 172 -9.15 -6.48 -8.02
N ASP A 173 -8.25 -6.28 -7.08
CA ASP A 173 -8.07 -7.20 -6.00
C ASP A 173 -9.19 -7.03 -4.94
N LYS A 174 -10.06 -8.04 -4.75
CA LYS A 174 -11.27 -7.91 -3.91
C LYS A 174 -10.97 -7.54 -2.45
N GLU A 175 -9.97 -8.15 -1.85
CA GLU A 175 -9.65 -7.94 -0.43
C GLU A 175 -9.02 -6.56 -0.20
N TYR A 176 -8.06 -6.16 -1.04
CA TYR A 176 -7.48 -4.83 -0.98
C TYR A 176 -8.49 -3.75 -1.35
N ALA A 177 -9.32 -3.96 -2.38
CA ALA A 177 -10.40 -3.05 -2.75
C ALA A 177 -11.39 -2.82 -1.60
N THR A 178 -11.77 -3.89 -0.89
CA THR A 178 -12.64 -3.81 0.29
C THR A 178 -12.00 -2.98 1.39
N PHE A 179 -10.72 -3.22 1.68
CA PHE A 179 -9.94 -2.44 2.65
C PHE A 179 -9.84 -0.96 2.23
N TYR A 180 -9.47 -0.72 0.98
CA TYR A 180 -9.28 0.60 0.40
C TYR A 180 -10.55 1.45 0.49
N CYS A 181 -11.70 0.91 0.06
CA CYS A 181 -12.97 1.63 0.12
C CYS A 181 -13.37 2.00 1.55
N LYS A 182 -13.09 1.13 2.52
CA LYS A 182 -13.31 1.41 3.95
C LYS A 182 -12.35 2.50 4.46
N CYS A 183 -11.07 2.45 4.10
CA CYS A 183 -10.10 3.48 4.46
C CYS A 183 -10.48 4.84 3.88
N PHE A 184 -10.88 4.90 2.62
CA PHE A 184 -11.33 6.13 1.96
C PHE A 184 -12.54 6.75 2.68
N ASP A 185 -13.56 5.95 3.00
CA ASP A 185 -14.74 6.41 3.75
C ASP A 185 -14.41 6.91 5.15
N ILE A 186 -13.62 6.15 5.91
CA ILE A 186 -13.22 6.56 7.27
C ILE A 186 -12.37 7.82 7.23
N LYS A 187 -11.44 7.94 6.27
CA LYS A 187 -10.66 9.16 6.06
C LYS A 187 -11.59 10.34 5.83
N ASN A 188 -12.53 10.25 4.88
CA ASN A 188 -13.44 11.35 4.57
C ASN A 188 -14.31 11.74 5.78
N LYS A 189 -14.82 10.75 6.54
CA LYS A 189 -15.59 11.00 7.77
C LYS A 189 -14.76 11.74 8.82
N ILE A 190 -13.52 11.31 9.05
CA ILE A 190 -12.59 12.00 9.95
C ILE A 190 -12.34 13.44 9.49
N GLU A 191 -12.10 13.63 8.19
CA GLU A 191 -11.81 14.96 7.64
C GLU A 191 -12.99 15.92 7.79
N ILE A 192 -14.22 15.43 7.59
CA ILE A 192 -15.46 16.22 7.79
C ILE A 192 -15.65 16.55 9.26
N GLU A 193 -15.57 15.55 10.15
CA GLU A 193 -15.79 15.71 11.60
C GLU A 193 -14.80 16.69 12.23
N HIS A 194 -13.52 16.54 11.91
CA HIS A 194 -12.43 17.33 12.50
C HIS A 194 -12.06 18.57 11.68
N LYS A 195 -12.74 18.82 10.55
CA LYS A 195 -12.47 19.93 9.62
C LYS A 195 -10.98 20.07 9.26
N THR A 196 -10.28 18.94 9.15
CA THR A 196 -8.85 18.88 8.85
C THR A 196 -8.60 17.88 7.74
N LYS A 197 -7.59 18.12 6.90
CA LYS A 197 -7.14 17.10 5.94
C LYS A 197 -6.29 16.05 6.65
N LEU A 198 -6.45 14.81 6.23
CA LEU A 198 -5.72 13.66 6.71
C LEU A 198 -5.01 13.01 5.52
N THR A 199 -3.69 12.78 5.63
CA THR A 199 -2.98 12.01 4.61
C THR A 199 -3.27 10.52 4.79
N THR A 200 -3.05 9.72 3.74
CA THR A 200 -3.17 8.26 3.83
C THR A 200 -2.22 7.68 4.88
N ARG A 201 -1.03 8.28 5.08
CA ARG A 201 -0.06 7.92 6.12
C ARG A 201 -0.59 8.23 7.52
N GLN A 202 -1.23 9.37 7.71
CA GLN A 202 -1.81 9.71 9.02
C GLN A 202 -2.96 8.76 9.38
N LEU A 203 -3.76 8.34 8.39
CA LEU A 203 -4.74 7.27 8.61
C LEU A 203 -4.07 5.95 8.98
N ASP A 204 -2.99 5.56 8.28
CA ASP A 204 -2.20 4.37 8.61
C ASP A 204 -1.66 4.43 10.05
N ASN A 205 -1.06 5.55 10.47
CA ASN A 205 -0.61 5.77 11.85
C ASN A 205 -1.76 5.58 12.85
N LEU A 206 -2.94 6.15 12.59
CA LEU A 206 -4.13 5.97 13.42
C LEU A 206 -4.53 4.49 13.56
N LEU A 207 -4.52 3.74 12.46
CA LEU A 207 -4.88 2.32 12.48
C LEU A 207 -3.84 1.49 13.24
N ILE A 208 -2.55 1.77 13.05
CA ILE A 208 -1.45 1.09 13.73
C ILE A 208 -1.47 1.36 15.24
N GLU A 209 -1.71 2.60 15.66
CA GLU A 209 -1.86 2.97 17.06
C GLU A 209 -3.09 2.31 17.70
N THR A 210 -4.22 2.31 16.99
CA THR A 210 -5.42 1.57 17.43
C THR A 210 -5.13 0.08 17.61
N ALA A 211 -4.36 -0.53 16.70
CA ALA A 211 -3.96 -1.93 16.82
C ALA A 211 -3.01 -2.18 18.00
N ASN A 212 -2.13 -1.22 18.34
CA ASN A 212 -1.21 -1.33 19.47
C ASN A 212 -1.93 -1.31 20.82
N ARG A 213 -2.96 -0.47 20.98
CA ARG A 213 -3.74 -0.36 22.23
C ARG A 213 -4.57 -1.59 22.58
N LYS A 214 -4.68 -2.56 21.66
CA LYS A 214 -5.41 -3.82 21.86
C LYS A 214 -4.54 -4.95 22.42
N LYS A 215 -3.24 -4.73 22.55
CA LYS A 215 -2.34 -5.66 23.24
C LYS A 215 -2.27 -5.31 24.70
#